data_AF-A0A1J8P9Y0-F1
#
_entry.id   AF-A0A1J8P9Y0-F1
#
_cell.length_a   1.000
_cell.length_b   1.000
_cell.length_c   1.000
_cell.angle_alpha   90.00
_cell.angle_beta   90.00
_cell.angle_gamma   90.00
#
_symmetry.space_group_name_H-M   'P 1'
#
loop_
_entity.id
_entity.type
_entity.pdbx_description
1 polymer ?
#
loop_
_entity_poly.entity_id
_entity_poly.type
_entity_poly.pdbx_seq_one_letter_code
_entity_poly.pdbx_strand_id
1 'polypeptide(L)'
;MAKILKSTNKNLKNFEYLRKLNDNNSSHGIYLLKKVKNNKLKSLWVAKFLNQKKEAQLEALSQDLFRLILPQQPKTRWGQIPGNEALISQSIEYYVLSKAILNFKDKFFFSPKNNESILNHSITGLAATQVLALWLNEIDFKAGNVGIDPEKKIVIKIDGGLSFISLNPNFSYLHQGNFNITTEDLEALPNLVNYEACNWLQQIRWDLNKKHSIKTVPTELDKKINQSPQFKNELYQTILRIISLPDALIHFFTQCYIAQHSDAQLFSDFIIQRKHQLEAAANNILAFDSYRQSNQARKDIMTYLNYLRNFKTMGKSVLLTDFTNKSNLNVEIIIIENFKKNRINNFPRILNTYRTRLNHTIDLFSEKFEDWLLPLDREKITSNIEFLNKIVTEYSTSPSFLMKNTFYTTLEKVKNILKKENAPESSLISDFILSINTLLNDRDHLKQKKSLPILEKNKTIQPSISISFFNKKHQKISTDHQSNSPCASTRII
;
A
#
# COMPACT_ATOMS: atom_id res chain seq x y z
N MET A 1 -16.97 18.10 21.04
CA MET A 1 -18.03 17.88 20.03
C MET A 1 -17.39 17.58 18.68
N ALA A 2 -17.40 16.32 18.25
CA ALA A 2 -16.85 15.91 16.96
C ALA A 2 -17.74 16.42 15.82
N LYS A 3 -17.19 17.25 14.93
CA LYS A 3 -17.83 17.57 13.65
C LYS A 3 -18.00 16.26 12.88
N ILE A 4 -19.25 15.80 12.77
CA ILE A 4 -19.64 14.63 11.99
C ILE A 4 -19.05 14.79 10.59
N LEU A 5 -18.22 13.83 10.16
CA LEU A 5 -17.75 13.75 8.78
C LEU A 5 -18.97 13.84 7.86
N LYS A 6 -19.06 14.90 7.04
CA LYS A 6 -20.14 15.11 6.06
C LYS A 6 -20.40 13.81 5.30
N SER A 7 -21.68 13.48 5.10
CA SER A 7 -22.15 12.17 4.63
C SER A 7 -21.21 11.53 3.60
N THR A 8 -20.75 10.33 3.95
CA THR A 8 -19.76 9.56 3.21
C THR A 8 -20.32 9.02 1.89
N ASN A 9 -21.63 8.87 1.76
CA ASN A 9 -22.28 8.19 0.64
C ASN A 9 -22.45 9.13 -0.56
N LYS A 10 -22.13 8.64 -1.77
CA LYS A 10 -22.46 9.36 -3.02
C LYS A 10 -23.92 9.08 -3.40
N ASN A 11 -24.53 10.00 -4.17
CA ASN A 11 -25.78 9.77 -4.88
C ASN A 11 -25.54 9.70 -6.39
N LEU A 12 -26.47 9.09 -7.13
CA LEU A 12 -26.39 8.92 -8.58
C LEU A 12 -26.93 10.12 -9.38
N LYS A 13 -27.38 11.21 -8.73
CA LYS A 13 -28.02 12.37 -9.39
C LYS A 13 -27.28 12.96 -10.60
N ASN A 14 -25.96 12.81 -10.68
CA ASN A 14 -25.13 13.31 -11.80
C ASN A 14 -24.62 12.20 -12.72
N PHE A 15 -25.23 11.03 -12.68
CA PHE A 15 -24.88 9.87 -13.47
C PHE A 15 -26.08 9.45 -14.31
N GLU A 16 -25.83 9.12 -15.56
CA GLU A 16 -26.82 8.52 -16.44
C GLU A 16 -26.30 7.15 -16.88
N TYR A 17 -27.21 6.19 -17.03
CA TYR A 17 -26.90 4.83 -17.47
C TYR A 17 -26.61 4.83 -18.97
N LEU A 18 -25.53 4.16 -19.37
CA LEU A 18 -25.21 3.95 -20.78
C LEU A 18 -25.60 2.54 -21.23
N ARG A 19 -25.12 1.51 -20.51
CA ARG A 19 -25.43 0.11 -20.81
C ARG A 19 -25.10 -0.80 -19.63
N LYS A 20 -25.75 -1.97 -19.59
CA LYS A 20 -25.32 -3.09 -18.74
C LYS A 20 -24.05 -3.72 -19.33
N LEU A 21 -23.12 -4.13 -18.48
CA LEU A 21 -21.82 -4.70 -18.88
C LEU A 21 -21.75 -6.22 -18.71
N ASN A 22 -22.65 -6.81 -17.94
CA ASN A 22 -22.66 -8.24 -17.66
C ASN A 22 -23.99 -8.90 -18.03
N ASP A 23 -23.91 -10.21 -18.25
CA ASP A 23 -25.05 -11.04 -18.62
C ASP A 23 -25.98 -11.27 -17.42
N ASN A 24 -27.17 -11.83 -17.67
CA ASN A 24 -28.18 -12.05 -16.62
C ASN A 24 -27.77 -13.08 -15.55
N ASN A 25 -26.69 -13.83 -15.74
CA ASN A 25 -26.21 -14.87 -14.81
C ASN A 25 -25.23 -14.35 -13.74
N SER A 26 -24.87 -13.06 -13.74
CA SER A 26 -24.03 -12.48 -12.69
C SER A 26 -24.84 -12.26 -11.40
N SER A 27 -24.24 -12.51 -10.24
CA SER A 27 -24.85 -12.22 -8.93
C SER A 27 -25.18 -10.74 -8.71
N HIS A 28 -24.53 -9.83 -9.43
CA HIS A 28 -24.65 -8.38 -9.27
C HIS A 28 -24.86 -7.70 -10.62
N GLY A 29 -25.76 -6.72 -10.70
CA GLY A 29 -25.88 -5.90 -11.91
C GLY A 29 -24.68 -4.95 -12.06
N ILE A 30 -24.00 -4.98 -13.21
CA ILE A 30 -22.88 -4.09 -13.52
C ILE A 30 -23.25 -3.20 -14.71
N TYR A 31 -23.07 -1.89 -14.55
CA TYR A 31 -23.48 -0.89 -15.53
C TYR A 31 -22.37 0.12 -15.83
N LEU A 32 -22.26 0.52 -17.07
CA LEU A 32 -21.46 1.68 -17.47
C LEU A 32 -22.30 2.94 -17.32
N LEU A 33 -21.77 3.93 -16.62
CA LEU A 33 -22.40 5.22 -16.37
C LEU A 33 -21.56 6.37 -16.95
N LYS A 34 -22.22 7.38 -17.50
CA LYS A 34 -21.60 8.69 -17.76
C LYS A 34 -21.85 9.63 -16.60
N LYS A 35 -20.79 10.27 -16.11
CA LYS A 35 -20.92 11.36 -15.15
C LYS A 35 -21.00 12.68 -15.89
N VAL A 36 -22.12 13.37 -15.78
CA VAL A 36 -22.35 14.68 -16.42
C VAL A 36 -22.45 15.77 -15.36
N LYS A 37 -21.80 16.90 -15.61
CA LYS A 37 -21.92 18.09 -14.76
C LYS A 37 -21.95 19.33 -15.64
N ASN A 38 -22.95 20.19 -15.45
CA ASN A 38 -23.19 21.38 -16.27
C ASN A 38 -23.22 21.02 -17.78
N ASN A 39 -24.00 19.99 -18.14
CA ASN A 39 -24.16 19.47 -19.50
C ASN A 39 -22.87 19.02 -20.20
N LYS A 40 -21.76 18.86 -19.47
CA LYS A 40 -20.49 18.35 -20.01
C LYS A 40 -20.17 16.99 -19.41
N LEU A 41 -19.79 16.04 -20.27
CA LEU A 41 -19.22 14.76 -19.85
C LEU A 41 -17.95 15.03 -19.03
N LYS A 42 -17.88 14.48 -17.81
CA LYS A 42 -16.71 14.62 -16.93
C LYS A 42 -15.86 13.37 -16.87
N SER A 43 -16.49 12.19 -16.95
CA SER A 43 -15.80 10.90 -16.78
C SER A 43 -16.79 9.76 -16.97
N LEU A 44 -16.26 8.59 -17.34
CA LEU A 44 -16.99 7.32 -17.33
C LEU A 44 -16.72 6.54 -16.05
N TRP A 45 -17.73 5.82 -15.58
CA TRP A 45 -17.70 5.03 -14.35
C TRP A 45 -18.39 3.69 -14.56
N VAL A 46 -17.93 2.67 -13.86
CA VAL A 46 -18.61 1.38 -13.75
C VAL A 46 -19.31 1.35 -12.40
N ALA A 47 -20.59 1.01 -12.40
CA ALA A 47 -21.41 0.82 -11.21
C ALA A 47 -21.68 -0.67 -11.00
N LYS A 48 -21.37 -1.18 -9.81
CA LYS A 48 -21.73 -2.52 -9.35
C LYS A 48 -22.77 -2.37 -8.25
N PHE A 49 -23.94 -2.97 -8.44
CA PHE A 49 -25.05 -2.94 -7.49
C PHE A 49 -24.96 -4.12 -6.52
N LEU A 50 -25.16 -3.82 -5.23
CA LEU A 50 -24.91 -4.74 -4.12
C LEU A 50 -26.08 -4.71 -3.14
N ASN A 51 -26.34 -5.86 -2.52
CA ASN A 51 -27.43 -6.02 -1.56
C ASN A 51 -26.99 -5.69 -0.12
N GLN A 52 -25.68 -5.61 0.13
CA GLN A 52 -25.14 -5.39 1.47
C GLN A 52 -24.27 -4.14 1.54
N LYS A 53 -24.58 -3.26 2.50
CA LYS A 53 -23.81 -2.04 2.79
C LYS A 53 -22.34 -2.33 3.06
N LYS A 54 -22.08 -3.36 3.86
CA LYS A 54 -20.74 -3.75 4.29
C LYS A 54 -19.88 -4.17 3.11
N GLU A 55 -20.43 -4.95 2.18
CA GLU A 55 -19.73 -5.33 0.94
C GLU A 55 -19.34 -4.10 0.11
N ALA A 56 -20.27 -3.15 -0.09
CA ALA A 56 -19.99 -1.92 -0.83
C ALA A 56 -18.89 -1.06 -0.17
N GLN A 57 -18.92 -0.98 1.16
CA GLN A 57 -17.92 -0.27 1.95
C GLN A 57 -16.53 -0.92 1.83
N LEU A 58 -16.46 -2.25 1.93
CA LEU A 58 -15.20 -3.00 1.89
C LEU A 58 -14.59 -2.99 0.49
N GLU A 59 -15.40 -3.14 -0.56
CA GLU A 59 -14.93 -3.03 -1.94
C GLU A 59 -14.36 -1.63 -2.22
N ALA A 60 -15.02 -0.57 -1.74
CA ALA A 60 -14.49 0.79 -1.89
C ALA A 60 -13.23 1.03 -1.04
N LEU A 61 -13.19 0.52 0.19
CA LEU A 61 -12.03 0.63 1.07
C LEU A 61 -10.80 -0.07 0.47
N SER A 62 -10.94 -1.32 0.04
CA SER A 62 -9.83 -2.10 -0.52
C SER A 62 -9.29 -1.44 -1.79
N GLN A 63 -10.16 -1.04 -2.72
CA GLN A 63 -9.74 -0.39 -3.96
C GLN A 63 -9.08 0.97 -3.72
N ASP A 64 -9.59 1.79 -2.80
CA ASP A 64 -8.93 3.06 -2.47
C ASP A 64 -7.66 2.88 -1.62
N LEU A 65 -7.45 1.74 -0.92
CA LEU A 65 -6.15 1.36 -0.32
C LEU A 65 -5.14 0.97 -1.41
N PHE A 66 -5.55 0.19 -2.41
CA PHE A 66 -4.74 -0.05 -3.60
C PHE A 66 -4.29 1.27 -4.22
N ARG A 67 -5.23 2.21 -4.41
CA ARG A 67 -4.95 3.55 -4.93
C ARG A 67 -4.11 4.41 -3.98
N LEU A 68 -4.22 4.22 -2.66
CA LEU A 68 -3.41 4.96 -1.68
C LEU A 68 -1.93 4.64 -1.87
N ILE A 69 -1.57 3.42 -2.24
CA ILE A 69 -0.18 3.00 -2.47
C ILE A 69 0.23 3.14 -3.94
N LEU A 70 -0.68 2.83 -4.86
CA LEU A 70 -0.46 2.78 -6.31
C LEU A 70 -1.41 3.76 -7.03
N PRO A 71 -0.98 5.01 -7.30
CA PRO A 71 -1.82 6.11 -7.78
C PRO A 71 -2.64 5.84 -9.04
N GLN A 72 -2.16 4.94 -9.89
CA GLN A 72 -2.74 4.61 -11.19
C GLN A 72 -3.98 3.72 -11.07
N GLN A 73 -4.21 3.07 -9.93
CA GLN A 73 -5.40 2.27 -9.66
C GLN A 73 -6.67 3.13 -9.73
N PRO A 74 -7.80 2.57 -10.20
CA PRO A 74 -9.01 3.33 -10.40
C PRO A 74 -9.55 3.88 -9.09
N LYS A 75 -10.20 5.04 -9.19
CA LYS A 75 -10.85 5.68 -8.05
C LYS A 75 -12.17 4.97 -7.77
N THR A 76 -12.40 4.58 -6.52
CA THR A 76 -13.61 3.85 -6.14
C THR A 76 -14.43 4.59 -5.08
N ARG A 77 -15.75 4.58 -5.19
CA ARG A 77 -16.69 5.26 -4.29
C ARG A 77 -17.84 4.31 -4.00
N TRP A 78 -18.49 4.43 -2.85
CA TRP A 78 -19.75 3.72 -2.61
C TRP A 78 -20.88 4.69 -2.31
N GLY A 79 -22.11 4.21 -2.48
CA GLY A 79 -23.33 4.97 -2.25
C GLY A 79 -24.50 4.07 -1.92
N GLN A 80 -25.62 4.71 -1.65
CA GLN A 80 -26.90 4.07 -1.36
C GLN A 80 -27.95 4.66 -2.29
N ILE A 81 -28.82 3.82 -2.84
CA ILE A 81 -29.98 4.27 -3.60
C ILE A 81 -31.00 4.81 -2.58
N PRO A 82 -31.53 6.04 -2.75
CA PRO A 82 -32.61 6.53 -1.91
C PRO A 82 -33.82 5.58 -2.00
N GLY A 83 -34.46 5.26 -0.87
CA GLY A 83 -35.56 4.29 -0.82
C GLY A 83 -36.74 4.56 -1.77
N ASN A 84 -36.88 5.79 -2.26
CA ASN A 84 -37.94 6.22 -3.17
C ASN A 84 -37.58 6.00 -4.66
N GLU A 85 -36.32 5.64 -4.96
CA GLU A 85 -35.76 5.48 -6.31
C GLU A 85 -35.29 4.04 -6.59
N ALA A 86 -35.66 3.07 -5.74
CA ALA A 86 -35.33 1.65 -5.92
C ALA A 86 -36.09 1.05 -7.13
N LEU A 87 -35.61 1.40 -8.33
CA LEU A 87 -36.21 1.03 -9.62
C LEU A 87 -35.72 -0.31 -10.17
N ILE A 88 -34.89 -1.06 -9.43
CA ILE A 88 -34.30 -2.31 -9.92
C ILE A 88 -34.31 -3.34 -8.78
N SER A 89 -35.43 -4.07 -8.68
CA SER A 89 -35.69 -5.15 -7.71
C SER A 89 -35.66 -4.75 -6.23
N GLN A 90 -36.60 -5.29 -5.46
CA GLN A 90 -36.88 -4.93 -4.06
C GLN A 90 -35.75 -5.22 -3.04
N SER A 91 -34.51 -5.49 -3.49
CA SER A 91 -33.38 -5.91 -2.63
C SER A 91 -32.06 -5.16 -2.87
N ILE A 92 -31.96 -4.28 -3.87
CA ILE A 92 -30.72 -3.56 -4.18
C ILE A 92 -30.74 -2.18 -3.51
N GLU A 93 -29.94 -2.01 -2.47
CA GLU A 93 -29.85 -0.75 -1.71
C GLU A 93 -28.53 -0.01 -1.92
N TYR A 94 -27.44 -0.70 -2.29
CA TYR A 94 -26.09 -0.14 -2.29
C TYR A 94 -25.41 -0.30 -3.64
N TYR A 95 -24.41 0.54 -3.89
CA TYR A 95 -23.60 0.43 -5.10
C TYR A 95 -22.17 0.90 -4.89
N VAL A 96 -21.27 0.36 -5.70
CA VAL A 96 -19.88 0.79 -5.84
C VAL A 96 -19.69 1.40 -7.21
N LEU A 97 -19.04 2.55 -7.27
CA LEU A 97 -18.62 3.25 -8.48
C LEU A 97 -17.10 3.17 -8.60
N SER A 98 -16.60 2.55 -9.66
CA SER A 98 -15.19 2.59 -10.05
C SER A 98 -15.00 3.45 -11.29
N LYS A 99 -13.97 4.32 -11.32
CA LYS A 99 -13.67 5.09 -12.53
C LYS A 99 -13.31 4.12 -13.66
N ALA A 100 -14.00 4.21 -14.78
CA ALA A 100 -13.82 3.27 -15.89
C ALA A 100 -12.41 3.38 -16.48
N ILE A 101 -11.84 2.23 -16.85
CA ILE A 101 -10.61 2.11 -17.61
C ILE A 101 -11.00 1.66 -19.00
N LEU A 102 -10.78 2.55 -19.97
CA LEU A 102 -11.10 2.25 -21.36
C LEU A 102 -10.18 1.14 -21.86
N ASN A 103 -10.76 0.14 -22.52
CA ASN A 103 -10.02 -1.00 -23.07
C ASN A 103 -9.24 -1.82 -22.03
N PHE A 104 -9.75 -1.92 -20.79
CA PHE A 104 -9.20 -2.82 -19.78
C PHE A 104 -9.08 -4.23 -20.35
N LYS A 105 -7.86 -4.77 -20.38
CA LYS A 105 -7.59 -6.14 -20.87
C LYS A 105 -7.56 -7.10 -19.70
N ASP A 106 -8.74 -7.55 -19.30
CA ASP A 106 -9.00 -8.51 -18.23
C ASP A 106 -8.45 -9.92 -18.53
N LYS A 107 -8.31 -10.26 -19.81
CA LYS A 107 -7.74 -11.53 -20.31
C LYS A 107 -6.23 -11.51 -20.55
N PHE A 108 -5.53 -10.44 -20.16
CA PHE A 108 -4.09 -10.27 -20.43
C PHE A 108 -3.26 -11.47 -19.95
N PHE A 109 -3.55 -11.97 -18.75
CA PHE A 109 -2.82 -13.07 -18.11
C PHE A 109 -3.26 -14.47 -18.59
N PHE A 110 -4.17 -14.59 -19.56
CA PHE A 110 -4.49 -15.92 -20.15
C PHE A 110 -3.45 -16.39 -21.17
N SER A 111 -2.60 -15.50 -21.67
CA SER A 111 -1.55 -15.85 -22.62
C SER A 111 -0.17 -15.70 -21.98
N PRO A 112 0.61 -16.79 -21.85
CA PRO A 112 1.99 -16.72 -21.36
C PRO A 112 2.87 -15.76 -22.17
N LYS A 113 2.59 -15.57 -23.48
CA LYS A 113 3.33 -14.64 -24.35
C LYS A 113 3.24 -13.19 -23.85
N ASN A 114 2.13 -12.81 -23.21
CA ASN A 114 1.96 -11.46 -22.68
C ASN A 114 2.86 -11.18 -21.46
N ASN A 115 3.29 -12.22 -20.74
CA ASN A 115 4.19 -12.08 -19.60
C ASN A 115 5.60 -11.60 -20.02
N GLU A 116 5.99 -11.74 -21.29
CA GLU A 116 7.21 -11.11 -21.82
C GLU A 116 7.15 -9.58 -21.71
N SER A 117 5.95 -8.99 -21.77
CA SER A 117 5.76 -7.55 -21.62
C SER A 117 6.01 -7.08 -20.17
N ILE A 118 5.86 -7.97 -19.20
CA ILE A 118 6.24 -7.72 -17.81
C ILE A 118 7.77 -7.83 -17.67
N LEU A 119 8.36 -8.88 -18.23
CA LEU A 119 9.81 -9.12 -18.15
C LEU A 119 10.63 -7.99 -18.79
N ASN A 120 10.20 -7.48 -19.95
CA ASN A 120 10.86 -6.37 -20.63
C ASN A 120 10.44 -4.99 -20.10
N HIS A 121 9.63 -4.95 -19.03
CA HIS A 121 9.14 -3.72 -18.39
C HIS A 121 8.30 -2.79 -19.28
N SER A 122 7.73 -3.30 -20.38
CA SER A 122 6.76 -2.56 -21.19
C SER A 122 5.38 -2.48 -20.54
N ILE A 123 5.08 -3.38 -19.59
CA ILE A 123 3.95 -3.31 -18.66
C ILE A 123 4.50 -3.41 -17.24
N THR A 124 4.03 -2.52 -16.35
CA THR A 124 4.52 -2.38 -14.98
C THR A 124 3.42 -2.67 -13.94
N GLY A 125 3.79 -2.75 -12.68
CA GLY A 125 2.87 -2.75 -11.54
C GLY A 125 2.40 -4.13 -11.07
N LEU A 126 2.84 -5.22 -11.71
CA LEU A 126 2.44 -6.58 -11.30
C LEU A 126 2.83 -6.86 -9.85
N ALA A 127 4.12 -6.66 -9.52
CA ALA A 127 4.63 -6.87 -8.17
C ALA A 127 3.89 -6.00 -7.16
N ALA A 128 3.64 -4.73 -7.52
CA ALA A 128 2.93 -3.79 -6.67
C ALA A 128 1.50 -4.28 -6.36
N THR A 129 0.74 -4.69 -7.38
CA THR A 129 -0.61 -5.24 -7.17
C THR A 129 -0.62 -6.54 -6.36
N GLN A 130 0.39 -7.40 -6.52
CA GLN A 130 0.51 -8.64 -5.75
C GLN A 130 0.80 -8.40 -4.27
N VAL A 131 1.73 -7.49 -3.96
CA VAL A 131 2.02 -7.09 -2.56
C VAL A 131 0.77 -6.49 -1.92
N LEU A 132 0.02 -5.66 -2.64
CA LEU A 132 -1.24 -5.08 -2.15
C LEU A 132 -2.32 -6.15 -1.90
N ALA A 133 -2.43 -7.15 -2.78
CA ALA A 133 -3.35 -8.27 -2.59
C ALA A 133 -2.99 -9.09 -1.34
N LEU A 134 -1.70 -9.38 -1.11
CA LEU A 134 -1.24 -10.04 0.12
C LEU A 134 -1.54 -9.21 1.36
N TRP A 135 -1.23 -7.91 1.33
CA TRP A 135 -1.47 -7.00 2.45
C TRP A 135 -2.95 -6.96 2.85
N LEU A 136 -3.86 -6.91 1.89
CA LEU A 136 -5.29 -6.84 2.14
C LEU A 136 -5.99 -8.20 2.29
N ASN A 137 -5.23 -9.30 2.30
CA ASN A 137 -5.76 -10.65 2.40
C ASN A 137 -6.84 -10.92 1.33
N GLU A 138 -6.50 -10.59 0.08
CA GLU A 138 -7.28 -10.87 -1.12
C GLU A 138 -7.09 -12.34 -1.52
N ILE A 139 -8.21 -13.03 -1.80
CA ILE A 139 -8.20 -14.45 -2.18
C ILE A 139 -8.58 -14.69 -3.63
N ASP A 140 -9.15 -13.72 -4.34
CA ASP A 140 -9.63 -13.88 -5.71
C ASP A 140 -8.84 -12.99 -6.68
N PHE A 141 -7.51 -13.06 -6.57
CA PHE A 141 -6.56 -12.36 -7.43
C PHE A 141 -6.41 -13.07 -8.78
N LYS A 142 -7.48 -13.16 -9.58
CA LYS A 142 -7.50 -13.86 -10.89
C LYS A 142 -7.56 -12.92 -12.09
N ALA A 143 -7.24 -13.42 -13.27
CA ALA A 143 -7.61 -12.79 -14.53
C ALA A 143 -9.15 -12.57 -14.58
N GLY A 144 -9.59 -11.47 -15.16
CA GLY A 144 -10.96 -10.95 -14.96
C GLY A 144 -11.00 -9.85 -13.89
N ASN A 145 -10.41 -10.11 -12.72
CA ASN A 145 -10.26 -9.12 -11.64
C ASN A 145 -8.95 -8.35 -11.76
N VAL A 146 -7.94 -8.94 -12.39
CA VAL A 146 -6.63 -8.35 -12.67
C VAL A 146 -6.43 -8.29 -14.17
N GLY A 147 -6.01 -7.15 -14.67
CA GLY A 147 -5.76 -6.95 -16.10
C GLY A 147 -4.84 -5.77 -16.31
N ILE A 148 -4.77 -5.27 -17.54
CA ILE A 148 -3.93 -4.10 -17.86
C ILE A 148 -4.77 -2.91 -18.31
N ASP A 149 -4.34 -1.72 -17.90
CA ASP A 149 -4.67 -0.47 -18.57
C ASP A 149 -3.66 -0.27 -19.72
N PRO A 150 -4.06 -0.45 -20.98
CA PRO A 150 -3.13 -0.38 -22.10
C PRO A 150 -2.61 1.04 -22.36
N GLU A 151 -3.37 2.08 -21.96
CA GLU A 151 -2.95 3.48 -22.13
C GLU A 151 -1.84 3.82 -21.13
N LYS A 152 -2.01 3.39 -19.87
CA LYS A 152 -1.02 3.63 -18.82
C LYS A 152 0.07 2.56 -18.74
N LYS A 153 -0.06 1.46 -19.49
CA LYS A 153 0.86 0.33 -19.49
C LYS A 153 1.12 -0.23 -18.08
N ILE A 154 0.04 -0.38 -17.30
CA ILE A 154 0.12 -0.82 -15.90
C ILE A 154 -0.91 -1.89 -15.58
N VAL A 155 -0.55 -2.81 -14.70
CA VAL A 155 -1.46 -3.78 -14.10
C VAL A 155 -2.44 -3.09 -13.16
N ILE A 156 -3.72 -3.40 -13.34
CA ILE A 156 -4.82 -2.89 -12.53
C ILE A 156 -5.55 -4.05 -11.86
N LYS A 157 -5.86 -3.88 -10.57
CA LYS A 157 -6.83 -4.71 -9.87
C LYS A 157 -8.16 -3.97 -9.84
N ILE A 158 -9.23 -4.66 -10.24
CA ILE A 158 -10.62 -4.28 -10.01
C ILE A 158 -11.29 -5.34 -9.14
N ASP A 159 -12.51 -5.05 -8.69
CA ASP A 159 -13.30 -5.88 -7.78
C ASP A 159 -12.57 -6.21 -6.47
N GLY A 160 -12.79 -5.37 -5.46
CA GLY A 160 -12.16 -5.53 -4.14
C GLY A 160 -13.04 -6.25 -3.10
N GLY A 161 -14.12 -6.91 -3.53
CA GLY A 161 -15.12 -7.49 -2.62
C GLY A 161 -14.63 -8.73 -1.85
N LEU A 162 -13.59 -9.41 -2.35
CA LEU A 162 -12.99 -10.61 -1.74
C LEU A 162 -11.64 -10.34 -1.05
N SER A 163 -11.40 -9.07 -0.70
CA SER A 163 -10.38 -8.66 0.27
C SER A 163 -10.87 -8.85 1.71
N PHE A 164 -9.94 -8.89 2.67
CA PHE A 164 -10.22 -9.08 4.11
C PHE A 164 -10.94 -10.41 4.42
N ILE A 165 -10.60 -11.48 3.72
CA ILE A 165 -11.36 -12.74 3.80
C ILE A 165 -11.44 -13.29 5.23
N SER A 166 -10.37 -13.15 6.02
CA SER A 166 -10.33 -13.59 7.43
C SER A 166 -11.33 -12.87 8.32
N LEU A 167 -11.87 -11.73 7.87
CA LEU A 167 -12.92 -10.98 8.58
C LEU A 167 -14.32 -11.20 7.98
N ASN A 168 -14.44 -11.93 6.87
CA ASN A 168 -15.71 -12.14 6.19
C ASN A 168 -16.40 -13.42 6.71
N PRO A 169 -17.51 -13.31 7.46
CA PRO A 169 -18.18 -14.47 8.04
C PRO A 169 -18.78 -15.42 7.00
N ASN A 170 -19.10 -14.92 5.79
CA ASN A 170 -19.62 -15.76 4.70
C ASN A 170 -18.57 -16.74 4.16
N PHE A 171 -17.30 -16.54 4.51
CA PHE A 171 -16.16 -17.36 4.12
C PHE A 171 -15.42 -17.95 5.34
N SER A 172 -16.13 -18.18 6.44
CA SER A 172 -15.56 -18.75 7.67
C SER A 172 -14.83 -20.08 7.46
N TYR A 173 -15.29 -20.88 6.49
CA TYR A 173 -14.64 -22.14 6.10
C TYR A 173 -13.22 -21.95 5.54
N LEU A 174 -12.86 -20.72 5.10
CA LEU A 174 -11.51 -20.38 4.65
C LEU A 174 -10.62 -19.85 5.77
N HIS A 175 -11.17 -19.51 6.95
CA HIS A 175 -10.41 -18.83 8.01
C HIS A 175 -9.28 -19.68 8.61
N GLN A 176 -9.33 -20.99 8.42
CA GLN A 176 -8.28 -21.93 8.85
C GLN A 176 -7.08 -21.96 7.89
N GLY A 177 -7.16 -21.29 6.74
CA GLY A 177 -6.08 -21.26 5.76
C GLY A 177 -4.86 -20.45 6.24
N ASN A 178 -3.70 -20.79 5.70
CA ASN A 178 -2.46 -20.05 5.97
C ASN A 178 -2.43 -18.75 5.16
N PHE A 179 -2.83 -17.65 5.81
CA PHE A 179 -2.76 -16.31 5.23
C PHE A 179 -1.55 -15.50 5.71
N ASN A 180 -0.59 -16.09 6.42
CA ASN A 180 0.57 -15.34 6.90
C ASN A 180 1.43 -14.84 5.73
N ILE A 181 1.90 -13.58 5.81
CA ILE A 181 2.86 -13.06 4.84
C ILE A 181 4.25 -13.52 5.30
N THR A 182 4.92 -14.32 4.49
CA THR A 182 6.24 -14.86 4.81
C THR A 182 7.34 -14.24 3.93
N THR A 183 8.60 -14.34 4.36
CA THR A 183 9.75 -13.89 3.57
C THR A 183 9.79 -14.65 2.24
N GLU A 184 9.56 -15.95 2.30
CA GLU A 184 9.57 -16.88 1.18
C GLU A 184 8.49 -16.51 0.15
N ASP A 185 7.27 -16.16 0.59
CA ASP A 185 6.22 -15.71 -0.31
C ASP A 185 6.59 -14.42 -1.05
N LEU A 186 7.14 -13.43 -0.33
CA LEU A 186 7.56 -12.16 -0.93
C LEU A 186 8.69 -12.37 -1.94
N GLU A 187 9.68 -13.19 -1.59
CA GLU A 187 10.81 -13.46 -2.48
C GLU A 187 10.44 -14.33 -3.67
N ALA A 188 9.38 -15.15 -3.60
CA ALA A 188 8.94 -16.03 -4.67
C ALA A 188 7.94 -15.39 -5.66
N LEU A 189 7.38 -14.22 -5.36
CA LEU A 189 6.48 -13.50 -6.26
C LEU A 189 7.06 -13.40 -7.69
N PRO A 190 6.28 -13.72 -8.76
CA PRO A 190 4.82 -13.79 -8.77
C PRO A 190 4.19 -15.09 -8.25
N ASN A 191 4.98 -16.08 -7.84
CA ASN A 191 4.50 -17.39 -7.39
C ASN A 191 4.50 -17.47 -5.85
N LEU A 192 3.35 -17.78 -5.25
CA LEU A 192 3.26 -17.94 -3.79
C LEU A 192 3.66 -19.34 -3.36
N VAL A 193 4.38 -19.45 -2.24
CA VAL A 193 4.91 -20.72 -1.72
C VAL A 193 4.03 -21.21 -0.57
N ASN A 194 3.82 -20.38 0.44
CA ASN A 194 3.13 -20.74 1.68
C ASN A 194 1.72 -20.15 1.76
N TYR A 195 1.51 -18.94 1.25
CA TYR A 195 0.21 -18.27 1.31
C TYR A 195 -0.87 -19.05 0.52
N GLU A 196 -2.04 -19.25 1.15
CA GLU A 196 -3.15 -20.03 0.62
C GLU A 196 -4.25 -19.16 -0.01
N ALA A 197 -3.93 -18.48 -1.12
CA ALA A 197 -4.96 -17.80 -1.92
C ALA A 197 -5.91 -18.82 -2.59
N CYS A 198 -7.17 -18.46 -2.81
CA CYS A 198 -8.09 -19.29 -3.61
C CYS A 198 -7.73 -19.24 -5.09
N ASN A 199 -7.54 -18.03 -5.62
CA ASN A 199 -7.08 -17.80 -6.99
C ASN A 199 -5.93 -16.79 -7.00
N TRP A 200 -4.89 -17.10 -7.76
CA TRP A 200 -3.70 -16.27 -7.93
C TRP A 200 -3.22 -16.35 -9.38
N LEU A 201 -3.76 -15.47 -10.21
CA LEU A 201 -3.66 -15.42 -11.67
C LEU A 201 -3.75 -16.83 -12.27
N GLN A 202 -2.65 -17.30 -12.87
CA GLN A 202 -2.52 -18.62 -13.46
C GLN A 202 -1.81 -19.62 -12.53
N GLN A 203 -1.19 -19.13 -11.45
CA GLN A 203 -0.36 -19.91 -10.53
C GLN A 203 -1.18 -20.72 -9.52
N ILE A 204 -2.34 -20.22 -9.11
CA ILE A 204 -3.21 -20.88 -8.13
C ILE A 204 -4.66 -20.79 -8.60
N ARG A 205 -5.37 -21.93 -8.54
CA ARG A 205 -6.80 -22.02 -8.82
C ARG A 205 -7.54 -22.75 -7.71
N TRP A 206 -8.75 -22.32 -7.41
CA TRP A 206 -9.61 -23.01 -6.45
C TRP A 206 -10.28 -24.22 -7.10
N ASP A 207 -10.13 -25.39 -6.50
CA ASP A 207 -10.87 -26.59 -6.89
C ASP A 207 -12.19 -26.63 -6.11
N LEU A 208 -13.31 -26.42 -6.82
CA LEU A 208 -14.64 -26.45 -6.22
C LEU A 208 -15.02 -27.82 -5.64
N ASN A 209 -14.54 -28.91 -6.25
CA ASN A 209 -14.89 -30.26 -5.83
C ASN A 209 -14.13 -30.63 -4.56
N LYS A 210 -12.84 -30.31 -4.52
CA LYS A 210 -11.97 -30.66 -3.41
C LYS A 210 -11.89 -29.59 -2.32
N LYS A 211 -12.52 -28.43 -2.54
CA LYS A 211 -12.55 -27.26 -1.65
C LYS A 211 -11.17 -26.86 -1.14
N HIS A 212 -10.19 -26.85 -2.03
CA HIS A 212 -8.84 -26.38 -1.75
C HIS A 212 -8.18 -25.75 -2.98
N SER A 213 -7.09 -25.02 -2.74
CA SER A 213 -6.30 -24.38 -3.79
C SER A 213 -5.30 -25.34 -4.43
N ILE A 214 -5.29 -25.42 -5.74
CA ILE A 214 -4.29 -26.15 -6.53
C ILE A 214 -3.25 -25.15 -7.02
N LYS A 215 -1.98 -25.37 -6.63
CA LYS A 215 -0.84 -24.59 -7.11
C LYS A 215 -0.23 -25.25 -8.34
N THR A 216 0.09 -24.45 -9.35
CA THR A 216 0.86 -24.90 -10.52
C THR A 216 2.34 -24.68 -10.29
N VAL A 217 3.18 -25.55 -10.84
CA VAL A 217 4.64 -25.37 -10.80
C VAL A 217 5.02 -24.07 -11.55
N PRO A 218 5.87 -23.20 -10.97
CA PRO A 218 6.33 -21.99 -11.65
C PRO A 218 6.98 -22.28 -13.00
N THR A 219 6.62 -21.52 -14.03
CA THR A 219 7.25 -21.62 -15.36
C THR A 219 8.63 -20.96 -15.38
N GLU A 220 9.44 -21.26 -16.40
CA GLU A 220 10.72 -20.57 -16.61
C GLU A 220 10.56 -19.05 -16.79
N LEU A 221 9.43 -18.61 -17.38
CA LEU A 221 9.13 -17.19 -17.50
C LEU A 221 8.80 -16.56 -16.14
N ASP A 222 8.06 -17.27 -15.28
CA ASP A 222 7.78 -16.77 -13.93
C ASP A 222 9.06 -16.62 -13.11
N LYS A 223 10.01 -17.56 -13.25
CA LYS A 223 11.35 -17.47 -12.62
C LYS A 223 12.15 -16.27 -13.14
N LYS A 224 12.12 -16.01 -14.45
CA LYS A 224 12.78 -14.83 -15.05
C LYS A 224 12.15 -13.52 -14.57
N ILE A 225 10.82 -13.45 -14.46
CA ILE A 225 10.12 -12.28 -13.91
C ILE A 225 10.52 -12.06 -12.46
N ASN A 226 10.53 -13.12 -11.66
CA ASN A 226 10.95 -13.05 -10.27
C ASN A 226 12.36 -12.45 -10.10
N GLN A 227 13.30 -12.82 -10.98
CA GLN A 227 14.69 -12.36 -10.97
C GLN A 227 14.89 -10.97 -11.62
N SER A 228 13.87 -10.43 -12.29
CA SER A 228 13.97 -9.12 -12.96
C SER A 228 14.23 -8.00 -11.95
N PRO A 229 15.28 -7.17 -12.15
CA PRO A 229 15.55 -6.01 -11.30
C PRO A 229 14.37 -5.05 -11.23
N GLN A 230 13.65 -4.86 -12.34
CA GLN A 230 12.50 -3.96 -12.41
C GLN A 230 11.34 -4.49 -11.58
N PHE A 231 11.04 -5.79 -11.66
CA PHE A 231 10.01 -6.43 -10.85
C PHE A 231 10.35 -6.34 -9.35
N LYS A 232 11.61 -6.61 -8.98
CA LYS A 232 12.08 -6.48 -7.58
C LYS A 232 12.02 -5.03 -7.09
N ASN A 233 12.36 -4.05 -7.92
CA ASN A 233 12.24 -2.64 -7.58
C ASN A 233 10.79 -2.25 -7.30
N GLU A 234 9.83 -2.68 -8.12
CA GLU A 234 8.40 -2.45 -7.87
C GLU A 234 7.94 -3.08 -6.56
N LEU A 235 8.38 -4.31 -6.29
CA LEU A 235 8.09 -5.05 -5.07
C LEU A 235 8.57 -4.26 -3.84
N TYR A 236 9.85 -3.90 -3.79
CA TYR A 236 10.46 -3.18 -2.68
C TYR A 236 9.89 -1.78 -2.50
N GLN A 237 9.66 -1.05 -3.60
CA GLN A 237 9.02 0.26 -3.57
C GLN A 237 7.63 0.18 -2.94
N THR A 238 6.85 -0.85 -3.29
CA THR A 238 5.49 -1.04 -2.77
C THR A 238 5.49 -1.38 -1.29
N ILE A 239 6.36 -2.32 -0.87
CA ILE A 239 6.54 -2.66 0.55
C ILE A 239 6.92 -1.40 1.34
N LEU A 240 7.91 -0.64 0.87
CA LEU A 240 8.39 0.58 1.53
C LEU A 240 7.25 1.58 1.73
N ARG A 241 6.39 1.79 0.73
CA ARG A 241 5.24 2.70 0.83
C ARG A 241 4.22 2.23 1.88
N ILE A 242 3.93 0.93 1.94
CA ILE A 242 2.98 0.34 2.89
C ILE A 242 3.49 0.49 4.31
N ILE A 243 4.72 0.01 4.60
CA ILE A 243 5.27 0.01 5.97
C ILE A 243 5.51 1.42 6.49
N SER A 244 5.72 2.39 5.59
CA SER A 244 5.89 3.80 5.96
C SER A 244 4.61 4.45 6.46
N LEU A 245 3.41 3.94 6.12
CA LEU A 245 2.16 4.55 6.57
C LEU A 245 2.03 4.50 8.10
N PRO A 246 1.79 5.64 8.78
CA PRO A 246 1.51 5.62 10.21
C PRO A 246 0.19 4.90 10.51
N ASP A 247 0.15 4.11 11.58
CA ASP A 247 -1.05 3.35 11.97
C ASP A 247 -2.26 4.24 12.22
N ALA A 248 -2.03 5.39 12.88
CA ALA A 248 -3.06 6.41 13.08
C ALA A 248 -3.66 6.92 11.75
N LEU A 249 -2.86 6.99 10.68
CA LEU A 249 -3.35 7.37 9.36
C LEU A 249 -4.19 6.25 8.73
N ILE A 250 -3.82 4.98 8.92
CA ILE A 250 -4.61 3.83 8.45
C ILE A 250 -5.97 3.81 9.15
N HIS A 251 -6.02 3.98 10.48
CA HIS A 251 -7.26 4.15 11.23
C HIS A 251 -8.13 5.26 10.65
N PHE A 252 -7.55 6.46 10.49
CA PHE A 252 -8.28 7.60 9.96
C PHE A 252 -8.77 7.38 8.52
N PHE A 253 -7.96 6.72 7.68
CA PHE A 253 -8.32 6.36 6.33
C PHE A 253 -9.53 5.43 6.32
N THR A 254 -9.54 4.38 7.13
CA THR A 254 -10.66 3.41 7.22
C THR A 254 -11.96 4.09 7.66
N GLN A 255 -11.89 5.02 8.63
CA GLN A 255 -13.04 5.83 9.07
C GLN A 255 -13.65 6.70 7.94
N CYS A 256 -12.90 6.99 6.87
CA CYS A 256 -13.44 7.73 5.73
C CYS A 256 -14.38 6.88 4.85
N TYR A 257 -14.37 5.55 4.99
CA TYR A 257 -15.17 4.62 4.18
C TYR A 257 -16.21 3.87 5.01
N ILE A 258 -15.90 3.55 6.27
CA ILE A 258 -16.78 2.83 7.19
C ILE A 258 -17.28 3.79 8.27
N ALA A 259 -18.60 4.02 8.29
CA ALA A 259 -19.22 4.95 9.24
C ALA A 259 -19.34 4.37 10.66
N GLN A 260 -19.56 3.05 10.77
CA GLN A 260 -19.70 2.37 12.06
C GLN A 260 -18.33 2.26 12.72
N HIS A 261 -18.17 2.84 13.92
CA HIS A 261 -16.86 2.93 14.59
C HIS A 261 -16.26 1.55 14.90
N SER A 262 -17.06 0.60 15.38
CA SER A 262 -16.60 -0.75 15.71
C SER A 262 -16.09 -1.52 14.49
N ASP A 263 -16.80 -1.47 13.36
CA ASP A 263 -16.33 -2.05 12.11
C ASP A 263 -15.07 -1.33 11.62
N ALA A 264 -15.07 0.01 11.62
CA ALA A 264 -13.92 0.78 11.16
C ALA A 264 -12.66 0.40 11.95
N GLN A 265 -12.78 0.27 13.28
CA GLN A 265 -11.71 -0.17 14.17
C GLN A 265 -11.22 -1.58 13.80
N LEU A 266 -12.13 -2.57 13.73
CA LEU A 266 -11.83 -3.95 13.36
C LEU A 266 -11.03 -4.05 12.06
N PHE A 267 -11.48 -3.38 10.99
CA PHE A 267 -10.80 -3.43 9.70
C PHE A 267 -9.46 -2.69 9.73
N SER A 268 -9.36 -1.54 10.41
CA SER A 268 -8.08 -0.85 10.55
C SER A 268 -7.04 -1.64 11.35
N ASP A 269 -7.45 -2.28 12.46
CA ASP A 269 -6.57 -3.12 13.27
C ASP A 269 -6.04 -4.29 12.45
N PHE A 270 -6.90 -4.93 11.65
CA PHE A 270 -6.48 -5.98 10.73
C PHE A 270 -5.50 -5.45 9.68
N ILE A 271 -5.78 -4.32 9.02
CA ILE A 271 -4.87 -3.73 8.01
C ILE A 271 -3.48 -3.42 8.64
N ILE A 272 -3.46 -2.91 9.87
CA ILE A 272 -2.24 -2.60 10.62
C ILE A 272 -1.49 -3.89 11.00
N GLN A 273 -2.19 -4.91 11.50
CA GLN A 273 -1.59 -6.21 11.78
C GLN A 273 -0.93 -6.80 10.52
N ARG A 274 -1.63 -6.74 9.38
CA ARG A 274 -1.10 -7.19 8.08
C ARG A 274 0.11 -6.35 7.63
N LYS A 275 0.10 -5.03 7.90
CA LYS A 275 1.24 -4.14 7.63
C LYS A 275 2.47 -4.59 8.44
N HIS A 276 2.30 -4.89 9.73
CA HIS A 276 3.39 -5.35 10.59
C HIS A 276 3.91 -6.74 10.19
N GLN A 277 3.03 -7.65 9.76
CA GLN A 277 3.46 -8.93 9.18
C GLN A 277 4.29 -8.73 7.90
N LEU A 278 3.83 -7.85 7.01
CA LEU A 278 4.59 -7.49 5.80
C LEU A 278 5.96 -6.89 6.14
N GLU A 279 6.02 -5.98 7.12
CA GLU A 279 7.26 -5.37 7.58
C GLU A 279 8.22 -6.41 8.18
N ALA A 280 7.72 -7.32 9.03
CA ALA A 280 8.51 -8.38 9.62
C ALA A 280 9.11 -9.32 8.57
N ALA A 281 8.30 -9.79 7.60
CA ALA A 281 8.76 -10.61 6.49
C ALA A 281 9.81 -9.86 5.64
N ALA A 282 9.53 -8.60 5.27
CA ALA A 282 10.44 -7.81 4.46
C ALA A 282 11.76 -7.50 5.17
N ASN A 283 11.77 -7.34 6.50
CA ASN A 283 12.98 -7.13 7.29
C ASN A 283 13.94 -8.33 7.26
N ASN A 284 13.52 -9.50 6.80
CA ASN A 284 14.39 -10.67 6.60
C ASN A 284 14.98 -10.73 5.18
N ILE A 285 14.53 -9.88 4.25
CA ILE A 285 15.04 -9.85 2.87
C ILE A 285 16.26 -8.91 2.81
N LEU A 286 17.46 -9.47 2.63
CA LEU A 286 18.71 -8.69 2.56
C LEU A 286 18.68 -7.64 1.44
N ALA A 287 18.19 -8.02 0.26
CA ALA A 287 18.08 -7.11 -0.88
C ALA A 287 17.11 -5.95 -0.63
N PHE A 288 16.07 -6.13 0.20
CA PHE A 288 15.16 -5.04 0.56
C PHE A 288 15.82 -4.02 1.49
N ASP A 289 16.67 -4.46 2.43
CA ASP A 289 17.39 -3.52 3.30
C ASP A 289 18.40 -2.70 2.48
N SER A 290 19.15 -3.36 1.58
CA SER A 290 19.99 -2.66 0.60
C SER A 290 19.20 -1.62 -0.20
N TYR A 291 18.01 -1.97 -0.70
CA TYR A 291 17.12 -1.02 -1.37
C TYR A 291 16.71 0.14 -0.45
N ARG A 292 16.24 -0.14 0.78
CA ARG A 292 15.79 0.87 1.76
C ARG A 292 16.88 1.89 2.09
N GLN A 293 18.13 1.48 1.96
CA GLN A 293 19.32 2.28 2.25
C GLN A 293 19.82 3.10 1.06
N SER A 294 19.26 2.87 -0.12
CA SER A 294 19.66 3.51 -1.35
C SER A 294 19.06 4.92 -1.52
N ASN A 295 19.70 5.72 -2.37
CA ASN A 295 19.13 6.99 -2.85
C ASN A 295 17.79 6.78 -3.59
N GLN A 296 17.58 5.61 -4.20
CA GLN A 296 16.35 5.28 -4.91
C GLN A 296 15.16 5.18 -3.95
N ALA A 297 15.29 4.47 -2.82
CA ALA A 297 14.26 4.44 -1.78
C ALA A 297 13.94 5.84 -1.24
N ARG A 298 14.96 6.67 -1.04
CA ARG A 298 14.82 8.07 -0.61
C ARG A 298 14.08 8.93 -1.64
N LYS A 299 14.31 8.74 -2.95
CA LYS A 299 13.54 9.36 -4.05
C LYS A 299 12.10 8.85 -4.10
N ASP A 300 11.90 7.56 -3.89
CA ASP A 300 10.58 6.90 -3.92
C ASP A 300 9.68 7.38 -2.78
N ILE A 301 10.20 7.53 -1.56
CA ILE A 301 9.48 8.13 -0.43
C ILE A 301 9.09 9.57 -0.74
N MET A 302 10.00 10.38 -1.28
CA MET A 302 9.68 11.79 -1.60
C MET A 302 8.60 11.91 -2.68
N THR A 303 8.68 11.05 -3.70
CA THR A 303 7.65 10.96 -4.75
C THR A 303 6.30 10.55 -4.17
N TYR A 304 6.31 9.57 -3.27
CA TYR A 304 5.12 9.10 -2.58
C TYR A 304 4.48 10.16 -1.67
N LEU A 305 5.29 10.89 -0.90
CA LEU A 305 4.80 12.02 -0.07
C LEU A 305 4.14 13.10 -0.93
N ASN A 306 4.73 13.44 -2.08
CA ASN A 306 4.13 14.39 -3.00
C ASN A 306 2.77 13.92 -3.54
N TYR A 307 2.63 12.62 -3.78
CA TYR A 307 1.35 12.03 -4.12
C TYR A 307 0.34 12.12 -2.96
N LEU A 308 0.74 11.74 -1.74
CA LEU A 308 -0.14 11.74 -0.57
C LEU A 308 -0.71 13.13 -0.26
N ARG A 309 0.07 14.22 -0.47
CA ARG A 309 -0.41 15.61 -0.32
C ARG A 309 -1.65 15.92 -1.15
N ASN A 310 -1.81 15.23 -2.27
CA ASN A 310 -2.90 15.46 -3.22
C ASN A 310 -3.98 14.36 -3.16
N PHE A 311 -3.79 13.34 -2.31
CA PHE A 311 -4.72 12.23 -2.22
C PHE A 311 -6.05 12.68 -1.64
N LYS A 312 -7.13 12.47 -2.40
CA LYS A 312 -8.51 12.75 -1.96
C LYS A 312 -9.26 11.47 -1.63
N THR A 313 -9.84 11.43 -0.44
CA THR A 313 -10.71 10.34 0.01
C THR A 313 -12.09 10.41 -0.67
N MET A 314 -13.00 9.51 -0.29
CA MET A 314 -14.40 9.56 -0.74
C MET A 314 -15.12 10.89 -0.41
N GLY A 315 -14.76 11.52 0.70
CA GLY A 315 -15.27 12.83 1.15
C GLY A 315 -14.87 14.00 0.26
N LYS A 316 -14.00 13.79 -0.75
CA LYS A 316 -13.36 14.80 -1.61
C LYS A 316 -12.37 15.73 -0.90
N SER A 317 -12.22 15.59 0.40
CA SER A 317 -11.19 16.26 1.18
C SER A 317 -9.82 15.60 0.97
N VAL A 318 -8.78 16.37 1.24
CA VAL A 318 -7.39 15.92 1.15
C VAL A 318 -7.06 15.15 2.44
N LEU A 319 -6.64 13.89 2.29
CA LEU A 319 -6.43 12.96 3.40
C LEU A 319 -5.51 13.54 4.48
N LEU A 320 -4.33 14.03 4.07
CA LEU A 320 -3.33 14.54 5.01
C LEU A 320 -3.78 15.82 5.71
N THR A 321 -4.48 16.71 5.01
CA THR A 321 -5.02 17.95 5.57
C THR A 321 -6.04 17.63 6.66
N ASP A 322 -7.01 16.76 6.36
CA ASP A 322 -8.03 16.38 7.34
C ASP A 322 -7.45 15.65 8.53
N PHE A 323 -6.50 14.73 8.29
CA PHE A 323 -5.81 14.01 9.36
C PHE A 323 -5.05 14.97 10.28
N THR A 324 -4.27 15.89 9.71
CA THR A 324 -3.49 16.87 10.48
C THR A 324 -4.41 17.75 11.32
N ASN A 325 -5.52 18.21 10.75
CA ASN A 325 -6.51 19.02 11.46
C ASN A 325 -7.17 18.27 12.62
N LYS A 326 -7.37 16.94 12.51
CA LYS A 326 -8.04 16.13 13.54
C LYS A 326 -7.09 15.64 14.63
N SER A 327 -5.87 15.26 14.26
CA SER A 327 -4.90 14.62 15.16
C SER A 327 -3.81 15.55 15.69
N ASN A 328 -3.64 16.73 15.07
CA ASN A 328 -2.48 17.61 15.27
C ASN A 328 -1.12 16.95 14.97
N LEU A 329 -1.12 15.91 14.13
CA LEU A 329 0.08 15.19 13.71
C LEU A 329 0.39 15.44 12.23
N ASN A 330 1.66 15.69 11.92
CA ASN A 330 2.13 15.82 10.54
C ASN A 330 2.66 14.48 10.02
N VAL A 331 1.86 13.81 9.19
CA VAL A 331 2.19 12.50 8.58
C VAL A 331 3.52 12.54 7.82
N GLU A 332 3.81 13.61 7.10
CA GLU A 332 5.03 13.69 6.28
C GLU A 332 6.28 13.70 7.16
N ILE A 333 6.21 14.41 8.29
CA ILE A 333 7.30 14.41 9.27
C ILE A 333 7.45 13.00 9.86
N ILE A 334 6.34 12.35 10.26
CA ILE A 334 6.38 11.00 10.82
C ILE A 334 7.00 9.99 9.83
N ILE A 335 6.58 10.01 8.56
CA ILE A 335 7.12 9.13 7.52
C ILE A 335 8.63 9.37 7.34
N ILE A 336 9.06 10.63 7.24
CA ILE A 336 10.48 10.96 7.05
C ILE A 336 11.32 10.53 8.24
N GLU A 337 10.87 10.81 9.47
CA GLU A 337 11.61 10.45 10.67
C GLU A 337 11.65 8.92 10.88
N ASN A 338 10.56 8.21 10.61
CA ASN A 338 10.56 6.74 10.63
C ASN A 338 11.48 6.15 9.57
N PHE A 339 11.48 6.70 8.34
CA PHE A 339 12.39 6.27 7.28
C PHE A 339 13.85 6.44 7.69
N LYS A 340 14.23 7.60 8.24
CA LYS A 340 15.58 7.85 8.77
C LYS A 340 15.94 6.91 9.91
N LYS A 341 15.05 6.76 10.91
CA LYS A 341 15.25 5.89 12.06
C LYS A 341 15.51 4.46 11.61
N ASN A 342 14.71 3.94 10.68
CA ASN A 342 14.90 2.61 10.12
C ASN A 342 16.24 2.50 9.39
N ARG A 343 16.61 3.52 8.62
CA ARG A 343 17.91 3.54 7.94
C ARG A 343 19.09 3.50 8.91
N ILE A 344 19.02 4.21 10.03
CA ILE A 344 20.04 4.19 11.09
C ILE A 344 20.05 2.83 11.81
N ASN A 345 18.89 2.33 12.23
CA ASN A 345 18.75 1.08 12.98
C ASN A 345 19.20 -0.15 12.20
N ASN A 346 19.08 -0.12 10.87
CA ASN A 346 19.52 -1.22 10.00
C ASN A 346 20.99 -1.12 9.58
N PHE A 347 21.63 0.04 9.78
CA PHE A 347 23.03 0.23 9.39
C PHE A 347 24.01 -0.76 10.05
N PRO A 348 23.85 -1.17 11.33
CA PRO A 348 24.67 -2.23 11.93
C PRO A 348 24.66 -3.54 11.15
N ARG A 349 23.51 -3.98 10.61
CA ARG A 349 23.42 -5.21 9.82
C ARG A 349 24.19 -5.10 8.52
N ILE A 350 24.14 -3.93 7.88
CA ILE A 350 24.91 -3.61 6.67
C ILE A 350 26.42 -3.65 6.98
N LEU A 351 26.84 -3.01 8.07
CA LEU A 351 28.23 -3.05 8.53
C LEU A 351 28.70 -4.50 8.76
N ASN A 352 27.85 -5.33 9.37
CA ASN A 352 28.15 -6.74 9.57
C ASN A 352 28.27 -7.51 8.23
N THR A 353 27.40 -7.24 7.26
CA THR A 353 27.52 -7.84 5.91
C THR A 353 28.84 -7.45 5.24
N TYR A 354 29.26 -6.18 5.33
CA TYR A 354 30.57 -5.76 4.81
C TYR A 354 31.73 -6.47 5.51
N ARG A 355 31.69 -6.56 6.84
CA ARG A 355 32.67 -7.30 7.64
C ARG A 355 32.76 -8.77 7.20
N THR A 356 31.62 -9.45 7.09
CA THR A 356 31.56 -10.85 6.66
C THR A 356 32.12 -11.05 5.26
N ARG A 357 31.85 -10.13 4.32
CA ARG A 357 32.41 -10.20 2.97
C ARG A 357 33.93 -9.98 2.97
N LEU A 358 34.43 -8.98 3.70
CA LEU A 358 35.87 -8.74 3.86
C LEU A 358 36.58 -9.99 4.40
N ASN A 359 35.95 -10.71 5.33
CA ASN A 359 36.47 -11.96 5.88
C ASN A 359 36.34 -13.15 4.91
N HIS A 360 35.21 -13.33 4.22
CA HIS A 360 35.04 -14.45 3.27
C HIS A 360 35.87 -14.32 2.01
N THR A 361 36.29 -13.10 1.65
CA THR A 361 37.24 -12.97 0.55
C THR A 361 38.55 -13.72 0.85
N ILE A 362 38.84 -14.10 2.10
CA ILE A 362 39.97 -14.95 2.49
C ILE A 362 39.86 -16.39 1.97
N ASP A 363 38.66 -16.94 1.80
CA ASP A 363 38.46 -18.39 1.52
C ASP A 363 38.39 -18.76 0.03
N LEU A 364 38.20 -17.78 -0.87
CA LEU A 364 37.89 -18.02 -2.30
C LEU A 364 38.98 -17.55 -3.27
N PHE A 365 40.13 -17.07 -2.80
CA PHE A 365 41.20 -16.64 -3.71
C PHE A 365 42.00 -17.83 -4.27
N SER A 366 41.44 -18.45 -5.30
CA SER A 366 42.18 -19.12 -6.37
C SER A 366 42.84 -18.05 -7.27
N GLU A 367 44.17 -17.92 -7.20
CA GLU A 367 45.19 -17.52 -8.22
C GLU A 367 44.91 -16.47 -9.33
N LYS A 368 43.73 -15.84 -9.47
CA LYS A 368 43.42 -14.93 -10.60
C LYS A 368 42.82 -13.56 -10.21
N PHE A 369 42.72 -13.26 -8.93
CA PHE A 369 42.16 -11.99 -8.43
C PHE A 369 43.17 -11.18 -7.58
N GLU A 370 44.47 -11.41 -7.76
CA GLU A 370 45.51 -10.93 -6.83
C GLU A 370 45.89 -9.43 -6.92
N ASP A 371 45.53 -8.68 -7.96
CA ASP A 371 46.22 -7.37 -8.18
C ASP A 371 45.61 -6.10 -7.57
N TRP A 372 44.54 -6.18 -6.78
CA TRP A 372 43.77 -4.98 -6.38
C TRP A 372 43.39 -4.90 -4.89
N LEU A 373 43.78 -5.91 -4.09
CA LEU A 373 43.44 -5.99 -2.66
C LEU A 373 44.64 -5.91 -1.71
N LEU A 374 45.84 -5.53 -2.19
CA LEU A 374 46.98 -5.20 -1.32
C LEU A 374 47.61 -3.85 -1.70
N PRO A 375 47.86 -2.93 -0.75
CA PRO A 375 47.68 -3.00 0.69
C PRO A 375 46.53 -2.08 1.12
N LEU A 376 45.29 -2.52 0.91
CA LEU A 376 44.21 -1.98 1.73
C LEU A 376 44.50 -2.43 3.17
N ASP A 377 44.69 -1.49 4.08
CA ASP A 377 44.89 -1.78 5.50
C ASP A 377 43.59 -2.37 6.06
N ARG A 378 43.42 -3.68 5.87
CA ARG A 378 42.20 -4.42 6.20
C ARG A 378 41.91 -4.34 7.69
N GLU A 379 42.95 -4.33 8.52
CA GLU A 379 42.84 -4.13 9.96
C GLU A 379 42.26 -2.76 10.26
N LYS A 380 42.77 -1.71 9.63
CA LYS A 380 42.22 -0.35 9.75
C LYS A 380 40.79 -0.25 9.23
N ILE A 381 40.44 -0.90 8.11
CA ILE A 381 39.04 -0.89 7.60
C ILE A 381 38.13 -1.63 8.57
N THR A 382 38.53 -2.80 9.06
CA THR A 382 37.78 -3.59 10.05
C THR A 382 37.60 -2.80 11.34
N SER A 383 38.66 -2.19 11.85
CA SER A 383 38.63 -1.31 13.03
C SER A 383 37.67 -0.13 12.84
N ASN A 384 37.67 0.50 11.67
CA ASN A 384 36.71 1.57 11.35
C ASN A 384 35.26 1.07 11.27
N ILE A 385 35.02 -0.14 10.72
CA ILE A 385 33.69 -0.77 10.71
C ILE A 385 33.22 -1.06 12.14
N GLU A 386 34.07 -1.63 12.98
CA GLU A 386 33.75 -1.93 14.38
C GLU A 386 33.49 -0.66 15.19
N PHE A 387 34.33 0.36 15.02
CA PHE A 387 34.14 1.66 15.65
C PHE A 387 32.83 2.32 15.22
N LEU A 388 32.52 2.32 13.92
CA LEU A 388 31.23 2.80 13.43
C LEU A 388 30.07 2.00 14.01
N ASN A 389 30.18 0.67 14.05
CA ASN A 389 29.12 -0.19 14.55
C ASN A 389 28.80 0.12 16.02
N LYS A 390 29.82 0.34 16.84
CA LYS A 390 29.68 0.79 18.23
C LYS A 390 28.93 2.12 18.31
N ILE A 391 29.39 3.14 17.58
CA ILE A 391 28.77 4.48 17.62
C ILE A 391 27.33 4.47 17.10
N VAL A 392 27.04 3.71 16.04
CA VAL A 392 25.68 3.55 15.49
C VAL A 392 24.77 2.88 16.52
N THR A 393 25.25 1.83 17.19
CA THR A 393 24.49 1.10 18.21
C THR A 393 24.20 1.99 19.42
N GLU A 394 25.19 2.74 19.90
CA GLU A 394 25.01 3.72 20.98
C GLU A 394 23.98 4.80 20.59
N TYR A 395 24.09 5.37 19.39
CA TYR A 395 23.14 6.37 18.91
C TYR A 395 21.71 5.81 18.73
N SER A 396 21.58 4.56 18.27
CA SER A 396 20.28 3.90 18.05
C SER A 396 19.57 3.58 19.37
N THR A 397 20.33 3.24 20.42
CA THR A 397 19.78 2.91 21.74
C THR A 397 19.49 4.15 22.59
N SER A 398 20.34 5.19 22.51
CA SER A 398 20.21 6.41 23.32
C SER A 398 20.49 7.67 22.49
N PRO A 399 19.55 8.08 21.62
CA PRO A 399 19.74 9.25 20.77
C PRO A 399 19.72 10.54 21.58
N SER A 400 20.90 11.16 21.76
CA SER A 400 21.04 12.50 22.35
C SER A 400 21.60 13.49 21.31
N PHE A 401 21.46 14.80 21.57
CA PHE A 401 22.06 15.82 20.70
C PHE A 401 23.58 15.64 20.57
N LEU A 402 24.25 15.32 21.68
CA LEU A 402 25.68 15.04 21.70
C LEU A 402 26.00 13.80 20.85
N MET A 403 25.28 12.70 21.06
CA MET A 403 25.51 11.47 20.29
C MET A 403 25.20 11.63 18.81
N LYS A 404 24.21 12.47 18.44
CA LYS A 404 23.94 12.82 17.05
C LYS A 404 25.15 13.48 16.39
N ASN A 405 25.78 14.44 17.06
CA ASN A 405 26.96 15.11 16.53
C ASN A 405 28.16 14.16 16.43
N THR A 406 28.40 13.34 17.44
CA THR A 406 29.43 12.29 17.43
C THR A 406 29.22 11.34 16.27
N PHE A 407 28.00 10.81 16.11
CA PHE A 407 27.62 9.89 15.04
C PHE A 407 27.93 10.45 13.64
N TYR A 408 27.43 11.64 13.30
CA TYR A 408 27.66 12.21 11.98
C TYR A 408 29.12 12.63 11.74
N THR A 409 29.84 13.06 12.79
CA THR A 409 31.26 13.39 12.69
C THR A 409 32.09 12.13 12.44
N THR A 410 31.76 11.03 13.10
CA THR A 410 32.40 9.72 12.88
C THR A 410 32.12 9.19 11.47
N LEU A 411 30.90 9.31 10.97
CA LEU A 411 30.57 8.94 9.59
C LEU A 411 31.43 9.70 8.57
N GLU A 412 31.57 11.02 8.70
CA GLU A 412 32.45 11.80 7.81
C GLU A 412 33.92 11.39 7.96
N LYS A 413 34.39 11.17 9.20
CA LYS A 413 35.77 10.73 9.45
C LYS A 413 36.07 9.41 8.74
N VAL A 414 35.21 8.39 8.90
CA VAL A 414 35.44 7.08 8.28
C VAL A 414 35.30 7.14 6.76
N LYS A 415 34.31 7.87 6.23
CA LYS A 415 34.21 8.13 4.79
C LYS A 415 35.49 8.74 4.22
N ASN A 416 36.07 9.73 4.90
CA ASN A 416 37.30 10.38 4.46
C ASN A 416 38.52 9.46 4.55
N ILE A 417 38.55 8.52 5.52
CA ILE A 417 39.56 7.47 5.57
C ILE A 417 39.41 6.55 4.35
N LEU A 418 38.22 6.01 4.11
CA LEU A 418 37.94 5.09 3.01
C LEU A 418 38.20 5.70 1.63
N LYS A 419 37.91 6.99 1.44
CA LYS A 419 38.20 7.70 0.18
C LYS A 419 39.69 7.78 -0.14
N LYS A 420 40.56 7.83 0.87
CA LYS A 420 42.03 7.90 0.66
C LYS A 420 42.61 6.59 0.17
N GLU A 421 41.86 5.49 0.30
CA GLU A 421 42.29 4.18 -0.12
C GLU A 421 42.18 3.96 -1.65
N ASN A 422 41.76 4.97 -2.43
CA ASN A 422 41.71 4.98 -3.90
C ASN A 422 41.04 3.74 -4.53
N ALA A 423 40.02 3.19 -3.89
CA ALA A 423 39.38 1.97 -4.33
C ALA A 423 38.58 2.18 -5.64
N PRO A 424 38.53 1.19 -6.55
CA PRO A 424 37.72 1.27 -7.77
C PRO A 424 36.24 1.53 -7.48
N GLU A 425 35.54 2.17 -8.42
CA GLU A 425 34.11 2.50 -8.28
C GLU A 425 33.22 1.27 -8.05
N SER A 426 33.63 0.09 -8.53
CA SER A 426 32.94 -1.20 -8.36
C SER A 426 33.39 -2.00 -7.12
N SER A 427 34.22 -1.42 -6.26
CA SER A 427 34.75 -2.10 -5.08
C SER A 427 33.76 -2.11 -3.91
N LEU A 428 33.95 -3.07 -2.99
CA LEU A 428 33.22 -3.13 -1.73
C LEU A 428 33.37 -1.85 -0.87
N ILE A 429 34.48 -1.13 -1.02
CA ILE A 429 34.73 0.16 -0.36
C ILE A 429 33.87 1.26 -0.95
N SER A 430 33.70 1.28 -2.28
CA SER A 430 32.80 2.22 -2.97
C SER A 430 31.35 2.05 -2.49
N ASP A 431 30.87 0.80 -2.41
CA ASP A 431 29.54 0.47 -1.88
C ASP A 431 29.38 0.93 -0.41
N PHE A 432 30.43 0.75 0.39
CA PHE A 432 30.41 1.17 1.79
C PHE A 432 30.40 2.70 1.92
N ILE A 433 31.22 3.42 1.14
CA ILE A 433 31.21 4.89 1.06
C ILE A 433 29.83 5.39 0.63
N LEU A 434 29.18 4.74 -0.34
CA LEU A 434 27.83 5.09 -0.80
C LEU A 434 26.80 4.94 0.34
N SER A 435 26.92 3.88 1.12
CA SER A 435 26.05 3.62 2.29
C SER A 435 26.21 4.73 3.35
N ILE A 436 27.46 5.15 3.64
CA ILE A 436 27.77 6.27 4.55
C ILE A 436 27.23 7.60 3.99
N ASN A 437 27.49 7.91 2.72
CA ASN A 437 27.02 9.14 2.07
C ASN A 437 25.49 9.26 2.16
N THR A 438 24.78 8.15 1.97
CA THR A 438 23.32 8.19 2.00
C THR A 438 22.80 8.48 3.41
N LEU A 439 23.48 8.06 4.50
CA LEU A 439 23.16 8.49 5.87
C LEU A 439 23.54 9.95 6.15
N LEU A 440 24.70 10.41 5.66
CA LEU A 440 25.13 11.80 5.80
C LEU A 440 24.15 12.76 5.15
N ASN A 441 23.62 12.41 3.98
CA ASN A 441 22.59 13.17 3.27
C ASN A 441 21.30 13.35 4.10
N ASP A 442 21.01 12.47 5.08
CA ASP A 442 19.83 12.62 5.95
C ASP A 442 20.02 13.68 7.03
N ARG A 443 21.27 14.05 7.35
CA ARG A 443 21.62 15.14 8.27
C ARG A 443 21.13 16.50 7.77
N ASP A 444 21.34 16.78 6.48
CA ASP A 444 21.25 18.13 5.93
C ASP A 444 19.81 18.60 5.63
N HIS A 445 18.87 17.70 5.32
CA HIS A 445 17.48 18.13 5.07
C HIS A 445 16.69 18.54 6.32
N LEU A 446 17.25 18.40 7.52
CA LEU A 446 16.72 19.04 8.74
C LEU A 446 17.08 20.53 8.82
N LYS A 447 18.19 20.96 8.21
CA LYS A 447 18.55 22.39 8.16
C LYS A 447 17.63 23.16 7.20
N GLN A 448 17.22 22.53 6.11
CA GLN A 448 16.36 23.17 5.08
C GLN A 448 14.87 23.26 5.46
N LYS A 449 14.39 22.53 6.49
CA LYS A 449 12.95 22.50 6.85
C LYS A 449 12.52 23.40 8.01
N LYS A 450 13.44 24.13 8.66
CA LYS A 450 13.06 25.21 9.59
C LYS A 450 12.34 26.38 8.89
N SER A 451 12.30 26.39 7.55
CA SER A 451 11.64 27.40 6.72
C SER A 451 10.54 26.79 5.84
N LEU A 452 9.65 25.97 6.39
CA LEU A 452 8.34 25.77 5.76
C LEU A 452 7.45 26.95 6.16
N PRO A 453 6.83 27.67 5.20
CA PRO A 453 5.97 28.78 5.54
C PRO A 453 4.80 28.23 6.35
N ILE A 454 4.68 28.73 7.57
CA ILE A 454 3.42 28.68 8.30
C ILE A 454 2.41 29.27 7.33
N LEU A 455 1.43 28.45 6.93
CA LEU A 455 0.29 28.90 6.13
C LEU A 455 -0.25 30.16 6.83
N GLU A 456 -0.04 31.34 6.23
CA GLU A 456 -0.60 32.57 6.76
C GLU A 456 -2.09 32.32 6.95
N LYS A 457 -2.55 32.48 8.19
CA LYS A 457 -3.97 32.48 8.52
C LYS A 457 -4.61 33.51 7.61
N ASN A 458 -5.32 33.05 6.59
CA ASN A 458 -6.19 33.91 5.80
C ASN A 458 -7.05 34.70 6.78
N LYS A 459 -6.93 36.02 6.65
CA LYS A 459 -7.59 37.04 7.44
C LYS A 459 -9.06 36.66 7.69
N THR A 460 -9.42 36.76 8.95
CA THR A 460 -10.76 36.86 9.51
C THR A 460 -11.69 37.62 8.57
N ILE A 461 -12.60 36.91 7.91
CA ILE A 461 -13.89 37.46 7.52
C ILE A 461 -14.81 37.17 8.71
N GLN A 462 -15.11 38.20 9.49
CA GLN A 462 -16.18 38.15 10.47
C GLN A 462 -17.50 37.79 9.77
N PRO A 463 -18.29 36.84 10.28
CA PRO A 463 -19.72 36.91 10.17
C PRO A 463 -20.24 37.52 11.48
N SER A 464 -20.48 38.83 11.44
CA SER A 464 -21.60 39.38 12.20
C SER A 464 -22.86 38.75 11.63
N ILE A 465 -23.61 38.00 12.45
CA ILE A 465 -25.07 37.96 12.45
C ILE A 465 -25.49 37.17 13.70
N SER A 466 -26.47 37.75 14.37
CA SER A 466 -26.96 37.47 15.70
C SER A 466 -27.60 36.10 15.86
N ILE A 467 -27.43 35.56 17.06
CA ILE A 467 -28.27 34.55 17.67
C ILE A 467 -29.61 35.22 18.00
N SER A 468 -30.73 34.67 17.51
CA SER A 468 -32.02 34.85 18.17
C SER A 468 -32.79 33.54 18.20
N PHE A 469 -33.30 33.28 19.40
CA PHE A 469 -34.10 32.15 19.83
C PHE A 469 -35.46 32.10 19.12
N PHE A 470 -36.00 30.90 18.88
CA PHE A 470 -37.42 30.65 19.13
C PHE A 470 -37.71 29.20 19.57
N ASN A 471 -38.72 29.14 20.43
CA ASN A 471 -39.16 28.07 21.31
C ASN A 471 -40.03 26.98 20.65
N LYS A 472 -40.01 25.82 21.31
CA LYS A 472 -41.05 24.77 21.48
C LYS A 472 -42.48 25.05 20.96
N LYS A 473 -43.11 24.07 20.30
CA LYS A 473 -44.12 23.12 20.88
C LYS A 473 -44.83 22.22 19.84
N HIS A 474 -44.91 20.93 20.22
CA HIS A 474 -45.98 19.89 20.08
C HIS A 474 -46.67 19.50 18.75
N GLN A 475 -46.67 18.18 18.48
CA GLN A 475 -47.79 17.19 18.42
C GLN A 475 -47.15 15.77 18.26
N LYS A 476 -47.27 14.75 19.14
CA LYS A 476 -48.38 13.80 19.48
C LYS A 476 -49.10 13.25 18.22
N ILE A 477 -49.39 11.98 17.96
CA ILE A 477 -49.39 10.63 18.60
C ILE A 477 -49.58 9.61 17.43
N SER A 478 -49.09 8.37 17.53
CA SER A 478 -49.88 7.14 17.26
C SER A 478 -48.99 5.89 17.37
N THR A 479 -49.45 4.97 18.20
CA THR A 479 -48.92 3.63 18.48
C THR A 479 -49.64 2.57 17.64
N ASP A 480 -48.98 1.40 17.56
CA ASP A 480 -49.55 0.05 17.75
C ASP A 480 -49.40 -1.02 16.63
N HIS A 481 -49.11 -2.22 17.19
CA HIS A 481 -49.20 -3.61 16.74
C HIS A 481 -48.02 -4.35 16.09
N GLN A 482 -47.39 -5.23 16.93
CA GLN A 482 -47.44 -6.72 16.88
C GLN A 482 -47.52 -7.36 15.47
N SER A 483 -46.84 -8.45 15.09
CA SER A 483 -46.24 -9.61 15.78
C SER A 483 -45.56 -10.55 14.75
N ASN A 484 -44.78 -11.51 15.25
CA ASN A 484 -44.47 -12.85 14.69
C ASN A 484 -43.36 -13.07 13.61
N SER A 485 -42.35 -13.84 14.07
CA SER A 485 -41.43 -14.78 13.36
C SER A 485 -42.24 -15.89 12.62
N PRO A 486 -41.68 -16.80 11.74
CA PRO A 486 -40.29 -17.28 11.69
C PRO A 486 -39.68 -17.66 10.32
N CYS A 487 -38.38 -18.02 10.38
CA CYS A 487 -37.64 -19.01 9.59
C CYS A 487 -38.03 -19.27 8.12
N ALA A 488 -37.10 -19.04 7.20
CA ALA A 488 -36.81 -19.99 6.12
C ALA A 488 -35.38 -19.84 5.61
N SER A 489 -34.63 -20.93 5.77
CA SER A 489 -33.37 -21.24 5.09
C SER A 489 -33.54 -21.26 3.58
N THR A 490 -32.57 -20.74 2.81
CA THR A 490 -32.36 -21.23 1.44
C THR A 490 -30.87 -21.23 1.11
N ARG A 491 -30.34 -22.45 0.98
CA ARG A 491 -29.04 -22.78 0.40
C ARG A 491 -29.02 -22.35 -1.06
N ILE A 492 -27.92 -21.78 -1.54
CA ILE A 492 -27.67 -21.64 -2.97
C ILE A 492 -26.22 -22.10 -3.25
N ILE A 493 -26.13 -23.00 -4.23
CA ILE A 493 -24.95 -23.62 -4.83
C ILE A 493 -24.20 -22.59 -5.69
#